data_AF-A0AAN4ZJR6-F1
#
_entry.id   AF-A0AAN4ZJR6-F1
#
_cell.length_a   1.000
_cell.length_b   1.000
_cell.length_c   1.000
_cell.angle_alpha   90.00
_cell.angle_beta   90.00
_cell.angle_gamma   90.00
#
_symmetry.space_group_name_H-M   'P 1'
#
loop_
_entity.id
_entity.type
_entity.pdbx_description
1 polymer ?
#
loop_
_entity_poly.entity_id
_entity_poly.type
_entity_poly.pdbx_seq_one_letter_code
_entity_poly.pdbx_strand_id
1 'polypeptide(L)'
;AMQLLLLALLPALGIACGLPLKGYDVWLDGRCFNLRFSLVSFNTQDKTCKEDGTYLPIIRSQEESDQFFTVLEDHYFGPIDFWLGLYCDGQKFVWSDGSEATYTNFGGNYSCSPSTTERRYFINYDQMWYEVANGKQFTDENGNYIGNYLICEAPKRSSSTCDDFDLVQWETSETCVGVPKSVSNWGYGEEQCTYDAAHLPSIHDQAVS
;
A
#
# COMPACT_ATOMS: atom_id res chain seq x y z
N ALA A 1 -0.76 51.71 -17.63
CA ALA A 1 -1.20 51.07 -16.38
C ALA A 1 -1.53 49.62 -16.71
N MET A 2 -0.61 48.71 -16.41
CA MET A 2 -0.73 47.29 -16.74
C MET A 2 -1.44 46.61 -15.57
N GLN A 3 -2.65 46.12 -15.81
CA GLN A 3 -3.44 45.39 -14.83
C GLN A 3 -2.79 44.03 -14.60
N LEU A 4 -2.14 43.86 -13.45
CA LEU A 4 -1.74 42.55 -12.94
C LEU A 4 -3.01 41.78 -12.59
N LEU A 5 -3.42 40.84 -13.46
CA LEU A 5 -4.22 39.70 -13.01
C LEU A 5 -3.31 38.82 -12.16
N LEU A 6 -3.37 38.99 -10.84
CA LEU A 6 -3.00 37.94 -9.90
C LEU A 6 -4.07 36.86 -9.97
N LEU A 7 -3.98 35.99 -10.98
CA LEU A 7 -4.47 34.63 -10.82
C LEU A 7 -3.56 34.00 -9.78
N ALA A 8 -4.01 34.01 -8.53
CA ALA A 8 -3.51 33.07 -7.56
C ALA A 8 -3.79 31.68 -8.14
N LEU A 9 -2.80 31.12 -8.82
CA LEU A 9 -2.64 29.68 -8.89
C LEU A 9 -2.45 29.27 -7.44
N LEU A 10 -3.57 29.03 -6.75
CA LEU A 10 -3.58 27.99 -5.74
C LEU A 10 -2.93 26.81 -6.45
N PRO A 11 -1.74 26.33 -6.05
CA PRO A 11 -1.35 25.00 -6.48
C PRO A 11 -2.56 24.15 -6.13
N ALA A 12 -3.02 23.33 -7.08
CA ALA A 12 -4.07 22.38 -6.82
C ALA A 12 -3.55 21.47 -5.69
N LEU A 13 -3.77 21.89 -4.45
CA LEU A 13 -3.68 21.10 -3.22
C LEU A 13 -4.88 20.16 -3.31
N GLY A 14 -4.75 19.27 -4.27
CA GLY A 14 -5.75 18.43 -4.87
C GLY A 14 -5.34 16.98 -4.73
N ILE A 15 -4.81 16.64 -3.55
CA ILE A 15 -5.10 15.38 -2.86
C ILE A 15 -4.46 14.19 -3.57
N ALA A 16 -3.25 13.84 -3.14
CA ALA A 16 -2.50 12.74 -3.71
C ALA A 16 -3.17 11.36 -3.58
N CYS A 17 -4.19 11.23 -2.73
CA CYS A 17 -5.19 10.17 -2.78
C CYS A 17 -6.53 10.80 -3.15
N GLY A 18 -6.73 11.13 -4.43
CA GLY A 18 -7.80 12.01 -4.93
C GLY A 18 -9.17 11.84 -4.25
N LEU A 19 -9.94 12.94 -4.16
CA LEU A 19 -11.35 12.85 -3.75
C LEU A 19 -12.06 11.82 -4.64
N PRO A 20 -12.73 10.82 -4.05
CA PRO A 20 -13.46 10.89 -2.78
C PRO A 20 -12.78 10.24 -1.55
N LEU A 21 -11.51 9.84 -1.62
CA LEU A 21 -10.86 8.98 -0.61
C LEU A 21 -10.43 9.74 0.66
N LYS A 22 -11.39 10.19 1.48
CA LYS A 22 -11.09 10.85 2.76
C LYS A 22 -10.42 9.89 3.75
N GLY A 23 -9.26 10.31 4.26
CA GLY A 23 -8.49 9.58 5.27
C GLY A 23 -7.54 8.52 4.70
N TYR A 24 -7.23 8.59 3.40
CA TYR A 24 -6.13 7.85 2.80
C TYR A 24 -4.89 8.75 2.75
N ASP A 25 -3.77 8.21 3.23
CA ASP A 25 -2.46 8.84 3.21
C ASP A 25 -1.57 8.13 2.18
N VAL A 26 -0.57 8.85 1.66
CA VAL A 26 0.35 8.31 0.65
C VAL A 26 1.57 7.70 1.30
N TRP A 27 1.79 6.41 1.07
CA TRP A 27 2.96 5.63 1.48
C TRP A 27 3.53 4.86 0.28
N LEU A 28 4.71 4.23 0.43
CA LEU A 28 5.22 3.17 -0.45
C LEU A 28 5.12 3.50 -1.96
N ASP A 29 6.08 4.28 -2.46
CA ASP A 29 6.15 4.67 -3.87
C ASP A 29 4.86 5.31 -4.41
N GLY A 30 4.18 6.12 -3.58
CA GLY A 30 3.02 6.88 -4.01
C GLY A 30 1.69 6.11 -3.98
N ARG A 31 1.64 4.97 -3.29
CA ARG A 31 0.41 4.20 -3.05
C ARG A 31 -0.40 4.80 -1.90
N CYS A 32 -1.71 4.62 -1.98
CA CYS A 32 -2.66 5.27 -1.07
C CYS A 32 -3.24 4.26 -0.10
N PHE A 33 -3.06 4.50 1.21
CA PHE A 33 -3.54 3.61 2.25
C PHE A 33 -4.42 4.32 3.26
N ASN A 34 -5.48 3.65 3.69
CA ASN A 34 -6.25 4.03 4.86
C ASN A 34 -5.98 3.02 5.96
N LEU A 35 -5.42 3.49 7.07
CA LEU A 35 -5.12 2.66 8.22
C LEU A 35 -5.96 3.08 9.43
N ARG A 36 -6.64 2.10 10.03
CA ARG A 36 -7.41 2.30 11.26
C ARG A 36 -7.25 1.11 12.17
N PHE A 37 -7.08 1.37 13.46
CA PHE A 37 -7.16 0.31 14.46
C PHE A 37 -8.61 -0.20 14.55
N SER A 38 -8.87 -1.44 14.12
CA SER A 38 -10.20 -2.02 14.17
C SER A 38 -10.18 -3.54 14.09
N LEU A 39 -10.85 -4.19 15.04
CA LEU A 39 -10.93 -5.65 15.14
C LEU A 39 -12.02 -6.20 14.24
N VAL A 40 -11.68 -6.56 13.00
CA VAL A 40 -12.67 -6.90 11.97
C VAL A 40 -12.37 -8.23 11.27
N SER A 41 -13.44 -8.94 10.93
CA SER A 41 -13.34 -10.12 10.07
C SER A 41 -12.86 -9.75 8.68
N PHE A 42 -12.30 -10.71 7.93
CA PHE A 42 -11.94 -10.51 6.52
C PHE A 42 -13.12 -9.93 5.72
N ASN A 43 -14.33 -10.50 5.88
CA ASN A 43 -15.51 -10.07 5.14
C ASN A 43 -15.91 -8.63 5.48
N THR A 44 -15.73 -8.22 6.74
CA THR A 44 -15.98 -6.85 7.16
C THR A 44 -14.96 -5.90 6.53
N GLN A 45 -13.66 -6.23 6.56
CA GLN A 45 -12.63 -5.39 5.94
C GLN A 45 -12.78 -5.31 4.42
N ASP A 46 -12.97 -6.45 3.75
CA ASP A 46 -13.19 -6.53 2.31
C ASP A 46 -14.38 -5.67 1.87
N LYS A 47 -15.48 -5.75 2.62
CA LYS A 47 -16.65 -4.90 2.39
C LYS A 47 -16.31 -3.42 2.56
N THR A 48 -15.63 -3.04 3.65
CA THR A 48 -15.26 -1.64 3.92
C THR A 48 -14.39 -1.08 2.80
N CYS A 49 -13.33 -1.78 2.38
CA CYS A 49 -12.47 -1.29 1.30
C CYS A 49 -13.26 -1.17 -0.02
N LYS A 50 -14.09 -2.15 -0.36
CA LYS A 50 -14.92 -2.10 -1.57
C LYS A 50 -15.94 -0.95 -1.56
N GLU A 51 -16.52 -0.63 -0.41
CA GLU A 51 -17.43 0.52 -0.25
C GLU A 51 -16.71 1.86 -0.48
N ASP A 52 -15.41 1.93 -0.16
CA ASP A 52 -14.53 3.06 -0.48
C ASP A 52 -14.04 3.08 -1.95
N GLY A 53 -14.35 2.04 -2.74
CA GLY A 53 -13.80 1.87 -4.09
C GLY A 53 -12.32 1.46 -4.10
N THR A 54 -11.84 0.90 -2.99
CA THR A 54 -10.47 0.46 -2.76
C THR A 54 -10.45 -1.07 -2.55
N TYR A 55 -9.28 -1.62 -2.24
CA TYR A 55 -9.11 -3.06 -2.02
C TYR A 55 -8.22 -3.35 -0.82
N LEU A 56 -8.17 -4.61 -0.37
CA LEU A 56 -7.23 -5.02 0.69
C LEU A 56 -5.78 -5.00 0.19
N PRO A 57 -4.80 -4.67 1.05
CA PRO A 57 -3.39 -4.50 0.68
C PRO A 57 -2.81 -5.62 -0.18
N ILE A 58 -2.03 -5.20 -1.16
CA ILE A 58 -1.22 -6.04 -2.03
C ILE A 58 0.25 -5.90 -1.60
N ILE A 59 1.03 -6.98 -1.68
CA ILE A 59 2.48 -6.96 -1.39
C ILE A 59 3.21 -7.64 -2.55
N ARG A 60 3.99 -6.88 -3.34
CA ARG A 60 4.63 -7.42 -4.57
C ARG A 60 6.08 -7.84 -4.39
N SER A 61 6.71 -7.48 -3.28
CA SER A 61 8.11 -7.84 -3.01
C SER A 61 8.45 -7.83 -1.52
N GLN A 62 9.60 -8.39 -1.17
CA GLN A 62 10.15 -8.29 0.19
C GLN A 62 10.39 -6.84 0.58
N GLU A 63 10.95 -6.04 -0.33
CA GLU A 63 11.22 -4.63 -0.08
C GLU A 63 9.95 -3.84 0.22
N GLU A 64 8.88 -4.09 -0.53
CA GLU A 64 7.57 -3.49 -0.26
C GLU A 64 7.02 -3.92 1.11
N SER A 65 7.22 -5.18 1.51
CA SER A 65 6.88 -5.67 2.85
C SER A 65 7.67 -4.91 3.93
N ASP A 66 9.00 -4.80 3.77
CA ASP A 66 9.89 -4.13 4.72
C ASP A 66 9.52 -2.65 4.89
N GLN A 67 9.22 -1.96 3.79
CA GLN A 67 8.77 -0.57 3.80
C GLN A 67 7.40 -0.43 4.47
N PHE A 68 6.46 -1.35 4.20
CA PHE A 68 5.16 -1.39 4.88
C PHE A 68 5.35 -1.40 6.40
N PHE A 69 6.18 -2.31 6.92
CA PHE A 69 6.41 -2.41 8.36
C PHE A 69 7.14 -1.21 8.94
N THR A 70 8.10 -0.64 8.21
CA THR A 70 8.80 0.59 8.64
C THR A 70 7.80 1.73 8.88
N VAL A 71 6.90 1.98 7.93
CA VAL A 71 5.86 3.02 8.06
C VAL A 71 4.89 2.71 9.21
N LEU A 72 4.49 1.45 9.33
CA LEU A 72 3.56 1.01 10.36
C LEU A 72 4.14 1.15 11.78
N GLU A 73 5.44 0.85 11.96
CA GLU A 73 6.17 1.03 13.22
C GLU A 73 6.35 2.51 13.60
N ASP A 74 6.54 3.40 12.61
CA ASP A 74 6.65 4.84 12.86
C ASP A 74 5.31 5.46 13.31
N HIS A 75 4.19 4.95 12.81
CA HIS A 75 2.87 5.48 13.13
C HIS A 75 2.20 4.82 14.35
N TYR A 76 2.60 3.60 14.73
CA TYR A 76 1.91 2.82 15.76
C TYR A 76 2.85 2.06 16.70
N PHE A 77 2.44 1.95 17.96
CA PHE A 77 3.15 1.19 18.97
C PHE A 77 2.58 -0.21 19.11
N GLY A 78 3.38 -1.23 18.78
CA GLY A 78 3.09 -2.63 19.09
C GLY A 78 3.07 -3.55 17.87
N PRO A 79 2.76 -4.84 18.06
CA PRO A 79 2.64 -5.82 16.98
C PRO A 79 1.55 -5.42 15.97
N ILE A 80 1.81 -5.66 14.69
CA ILE A 80 0.93 -5.24 13.59
C ILE A 80 0.57 -6.43 12.73
N ASP A 81 -0.70 -6.80 12.78
CA ASP A 81 -1.29 -7.86 11.97
C ASP A 81 -2.41 -7.27 11.09
N PHE A 82 -2.50 -7.68 9.81
CA PHE A 82 -3.56 -7.20 8.92
C PHE A 82 -3.90 -8.16 7.78
N TRP A 83 -5.14 -8.07 7.27
CA TRP A 83 -5.61 -8.88 6.15
C TRP A 83 -4.96 -8.44 4.83
N LEU A 84 -4.62 -9.43 3.99
CA LEU A 84 -4.12 -9.23 2.64
C LEU A 84 -5.23 -9.37 1.61
N GLY A 85 -5.09 -8.71 0.47
CA GLY A 85 -5.91 -8.90 -0.72
C GLY A 85 -5.62 -10.19 -1.49
N LEU A 86 -4.80 -11.08 -0.93
CA LEU A 86 -4.43 -12.35 -1.53
C LEU A 86 -5.59 -13.34 -1.45
N TYR A 87 -5.85 -14.05 -2.54
CA TYR A 87 -6.75 -15.19 -2.57
C TYR A 87 -6.25 -16.27 -3.54
N CYS A 88 -6.82 -17.46 -3.44
CA CYS A 88 -6.58 -18.57 -4.36
C CYS A 88 -7.74 -18.66 -5.36
N ASP A 89 -7.44 -18.61 -6.66
CA ASP A 89 -8.46 -18.75 -7.73
C ASP A 89 -8.78 -20.22 -8.09
N GLY A 90 -8.15 -21.16 -7.37
CA GLY A 90 -8.23 -22.60 -7.59
C GLY A 90 -7.03 -23.17 -8.35
N GLN A 91 -6.14 -22.33 -8.89
CA GLN A 91 -4.91 -22.73 -9.59
C GLN A 91 -3.69 -21.96 -9.09
N LYS A 92 -3.85 -20.67 -8.83
CA LYS A 92 -2.76 -19.77 -8.42
C LYS A 92 -3.22 -18.74 -7.40
N PHE A 93 -2.24 -18.15 -6.72
CA PHE A 93 -2.48 -17.02 -5.84
C PHE A 93 -2.65 -15.75 -6.68
N VAL A 94 -3.68 -14.97 -6.36
CA VAL A 94 -4.08 -13.77 -7.09
C VAL A 94 -4.37 -12.67 -6.07
N TRP A 95 -4.02 -11.44 -6.42
CA TRP A 95 -4.30 -10.25 -5.66
C TRP A 95 -5.69 -9.69 -5.96
N SER A 96 -6.20 -8.86 -5.06
CA SER A 96 -7.52 -8.22 -5.13
C SER A 96 -7.70 -7.31 -6.36
N ASP A 97 -6.61 -6.84 -6.97
CA ASP A 97 -6.59 -6.12 -8.25
C ASP A 97 -6.64 -7.03 -9.50
N GLY A 98 -6.61 -8.35 -9.31
CA GLY A 98 -6.61 -9.35 -10.37
C GLY A 98 -5.22 -9.75 -10.88
N SER A 99 -4.14 -9.15 -10.38
CA SER A 99 -2.77 -9.53 -10.73
C SER A 99 -2.38 -10.86 -10.08
N GLU A 100 -1.56 -11.65 -10.76
CA GLU A 100 -1.01 -12.89 -10.20
C GLU A 100 0.04 -12.56 -9.13
N ALA A 101 0.01 -13.30 -8.02
CA ALA A 101 1.01 -13.16 -6.98
C ALA A 101 2.29 -13.92 -7.35
N THR A 102 3.30 -13.17 -7.80
CA THR A 102 4.64 -13.68 -8.11
C THR A 102 5.59 -13.67 -6.91
N TYR A 103 5.21 -12.96 -5.84
CA TYR A 103 5.89 -12.93 -4.56
C TYR A 103 4.93 -13.40 -3.46
N THR A 104 5.43 -14.28 -2.59
CA THR A 104 4.72 -14.76 -1.41
C THR A 104 5.68 -14.97 -0.26
N ASN A 105 5.29 -14.61 0.96
CA ASN A 105 6.10 -14.80 2.16
C ASN A 105 5.39 -15.68 3.20
N PHE A 106 4.98 -16.90 2.82
CA PHE A 106 4.21 -17.76 3.72
C PHE A 106 5.02 -18.29 4.89
N GLY A 107 4.46 -18.16 6.10
CA GLY A 107 5.00 -18.79 7.32
C GLY A 107 4.73 -20.30 7.42
N GLY A 108 3.96 -20.84 6.48
CA GLY A 108 3.59 -22.25 6.39
C GLY A 108 3.62 -22.78 4.96
N ASN A 109 3.41 -24.09 4.81
CA ASN A 109 3.35 -24.74 3.50
C ASN A 109 1.92 -24.64 2.92
N TYR A 110 1.61 -23.50 2.32
CA TYR A 110 0.31 -23.24 1.69
C TYR A 110 0.39 -23.41 0.17
N SER A 111 -0.69 -23.93 -0.42
CA SER A 111 -0.79 -24.10 -1.87
C SER A 111 -2.18 -23.71 -2.35
N CYS A 112 -2.24 -23.17 -3.57
CA CYS A 112 -3.51 -22.88 -4.21
C CYS A 112 -4.00 -24.09 -4.99
N SER A 113 -5.23 -24.50 -4.70
CA SER A 113 -5.95 -25.57 -5.40
C SER A 113 -7.46 -25.35 -5.27
N PRO A 114 -8.31 -26.13 -5.97
CA PRO A 114 -9.76 -25.96 -5.86
C PRO A 114 -10.32 -26.16 -4.45
N SER A 115 -9.58 -26.80 -3.53
CA SER A 115 -9.99 -26.98 -2.13
C SER A 115 -9.62 -25.81 -1.20
N THR A 116 -8.87 -24.82 -1.70
CA THR A 116 -8.37 -23.68 -0.91
C THR A 116 -8.94 -22.33 -1.35
N THR A 117 -9.96 -22.30 -2.21
CA THR A 117 -10.57 -21.05 -2.73
C THR A 117 -11.28 -20.20 -1.66
N GLU A 118 -11.71 -20.83 -0.56
CA GLU A 118 -12.35 -20.15 0.57
C GLU A 118 -11.36 -19.67 1.65
N ARG A 119 -10.06 -19.85 1.42
CA ARG A 119 -9.02 -19.43 2.35
C ARG A 119 -8.74 -17.94 2.24
N ARG A 120 -8.31 -17.34 3.36
CA ARG A 120 -7.93 -15.93 3.48
C ARG A 120 -6.55 -15.84 4.09
N TYR A 121 -5.82 -14.79 3.75
CA TYR A 121 -4.44 -14.62 4.13
C TYR A 121 -4.25 -13.31 4.86
N PHE A 122 -3.40 -13.33 5.88
CA PHE A 122 -3.00 -12.15 6.62
C PHE A 122 -1.50 -12.16 6.84
N ILE A 123 -0.94 -10.99 7.11
CA ILE A 123 0.43 -10.86 7.57
C ILE A 123 0.45 -10.74 9.09
N ASN A 124 1.37 -11.46 9.71
CA ASN A 124 1.60 -11.42 11.15
C ASN A 124 2.69 -10.38 11.50
N TYR A 125 2.78 -9.99 12.76
CA TYR A 125 3.87 -9.14 13.28
C TYR A 125 5.29 -9.66 13.01
N ASP A 126 5.45 -10.96 12.72
CA ASP A 126 6.72 -11.56 12.26
C ASP A 126 6.98 -11.40 10.75
N GLN A 127 6.11 -10.64 10.07
CA GLN A 127 6.10 -10.34 8.63
C GLN A 127 5.82 -11.54 7.71
N MET A 128 5.47 -12.69 8.27
CA MET A 128 5.10 -13.89 7.52
C MET A 128 3.59 -13.96 7.28
N TRP A 129 3.19 -14.63 6.21
CA TRP A 129 1.80 -14.72 5.78
C TRP A 129 1.18 -16.03 6.23
N TYR A 130 -0.01 -15.95 6.82
CA TYR A 130 -0.72 -17.09 7.41
C TYR A 130 -2.12 -17.25 6.83
N GLU A 131 -2.54 -18.51 6.72
CA GLU A 131 -3.85 -18.88 6.17
C GLU A 131 -4.91 -19.05 7.27
N VAL A 132 -6.10 -18.48 7.04
CA VAL A 132 -7.30 -18.71 7.84
C VAL A 132 -8.44 -19.26 6.96
N ALA A 133 -9.20 -20.20 7.52
CA ALA A 133 -10.44 -20.65 6.92
C ALA A 133 -11.52 -19.56 7.02
N ASN A 134 -12.12 -19.25 5.86
CA ASN A 134 -13.28 -18.39 5.61
C ASN A 134 -13.86 -17.61 6.81
N GLY A 135 -13.55 -16.31 6.89
CA GLY A 135 -14.29 -15.33 7.68
C GLY A 135 -14.12 -15.36 9.20
N LYS A 136 -13.26 -16.22 9.75
CA LYS A 136 -12.93 -16.16 11.18
C LYS A 136 -12.15 -14.88 11.48
N GLN A 137 -12.51 -14.19 12.57
CA GLN A 137 -11.66 -13.16 13.17
C GLN A 137 -10.33 -13.80 13.56
N PHE A 138 -9.25 -13.03 13.48
CA PHE A 138 -7.89 -13.44 13.88
C PHE A 138 -7.94 -14.09 15.25
N THR A 139 -7.39 -15.29 15.40
CA THR A 139 -7.18 -15.86 16.72
C THR A 139 -5.76 -16.38 16.84
N ASP A 140 -5.15 -16.20 18.01
CA ASP A 140 -3.89 -16.83 18.35
C ASP A 140 -4.04 -18.36 18.44
N GLU A 141 -2.94 -19.06 18.69
CA GLU A 141 -2.90 -20.51 18.92
C GLU A 141 -3.83 -20.98 20.06
N ASN A 142 -4.25 -20.07 20.95
CA ASN A 142 -5.14 -20.33 22.08
C ASN A 142 -6.60 -19.94 21.78
N GLY A 143 -6.91 -19.43 20.58
CA GLY A 143 -8.25 -19.01 20.21
C GLY A 143 -8.63 -17.60 20.67
N ASN A 144 -7.69 -16.80 21.21
CA ASN A 144 -7.95 -15.41 21.60
C ASN A 144 -7.89 -14.50 20.38
N TYR A 145 -8.80 -13.52 20.31
CA TYR A 145 -8.77 -12.57 19.21
C TYR A 145 -7.47 -11.76 19.20
N ILE A 146 -6.72 -11.82 18.09
CA ILE A 146 -5.54 -10.99 17.90
C ILE A 146 -5.96 -9.64 17.32
N GLY A 147 -5.33 -8.58 17.82
CA GLY A 147 -5.55 -7.23 17.34
C GLY A 147 -5.14 -7.09 15.87
N ASN A 148 -6.04 -6.62 15.01
CA ASN A 148 -5.68 -6.36 13.62
C ASN A 148 -5.91 -4.89 13.25
N TYR A 149 -5.15 -4.46 12.27
CA TYR A 149 -5.36 -3.18 11.62
C TYR A 149 -6.28 -3.37 10.41
N LEU A 150 -7.24 -2.46 10.28
CA LEU A 150 -8.01 -2.30 9.06
C LEU A 150 -7.16 -1.47 8.11
N ILE A 151 -6.73 -2.09 7.02
CA ILE A 151 -5.93 -1.43 5.98
C ILE A 151 -6.68 -1.58 4.66
N CYS A 152 -6.84 -0.47 3.94
CA CYS A 152 -7.35 -0.44 2.58
C CYS A 152 -6.36 0.28 1.67
N GLU A 153 -6.19 -0.21 0.45
CA GLU A 153 -5.28 0.30 -0.56
C GLU A 153 -6.07 0.78 -1.78
N ALA A 154 -5.80 2.00 -2.24
CA ALA A 154 -6.47 2.56 -3.41
C ALA A 154 -5.76 2.20 -4.75
N PRO A 155 -6.53 1.93 -5.83
CA PRO A 155 -6.01 1.46 -7.11
C PRO A 155 -5.06 2.37 -7.89
N LYS A 156 -5.07 3.70 -7.65
CA LYS A 156 -4.03 4.67 -8.10
C LYS A 156 -4.43 6.13 -7.84
N ARG A 157 -3.36 6.95 -7.82
CA ARG A 157 -3.23 8.39 -7.57
C ARG A 157 -4.04 9.33 -8.50
N SER A 158 -4.11 9.02 -9.81
CA SER A 158 -4.55 9.98 -10.85
C SER A 158 -4.69 9.35 -12.24
N SER A 159 -5.27 10.09 -13.20
CA SER A 159 -5.33 9.74 -14.63
C SER A 159 -4.01 9.91 -15.39
N SER A 160 -3.02 10.62 -14.83
CA SER A 160 -1.65 10.73 -15.36
C SER A 160 -0.71 9.75 -14.66
N THR A 161 0.19 9.13 -15.42
CA THR A 161 1.15 8.13 -14.90
C THR A 161 2.09 8.70 -13.83
N CYS A 162 2.47 9.99 -13.92
CA CYS A 162 3.40 10.63 -12.99
C CYS A 162 2.92 11.94 -12.35
N ASP A 163 1.69 12.38 -12.60
CA ASP A 163 1.20 13.68 -12.12
C ASP A 163 2.16 14.83 -12.44
N ASP A 164 2.71 15.48 -11.42
CA ASP A 164 3.66 16.59 -11.53
C ASP A 164 5.14 16.13 -11.55
N PHE A 165 5.40 14.82 -11.49
CA PHE A 165 6.73 14.21 -11.54
C PHE A 165 7.15 13.89 -12.98
N ASP A 166 8.46 13.81 -13.20
CA ASP A 166 9.02 13.45 -14.50
C ASP A 166 9.05 11.92 -14.66
N LEU A 167 8.45 11.41 -15.75
CA LEU A 167 8.55 10.00 -16.12
C LEU A 167 9.97 9.69 -16.58
N VAL A 168 10.64 8.79 -15.88
CA VAL A 168 11.94 8.23 -16.23
C VAL A 168 11.72 6.79 -16.71
N GLN A 169 12.05 6.54 -17.97
CA GLN A 169 11.99 5.21 -18.58
C GLN A 169 13.38 4.61 -18.65
N TRP A 170 13.51 3.37 -18.20
CA TRP A 170 14.66 2.50 -18.35
C TRP A 170 14.31 1.33 -19.28
N GLU A 171 15.29 0.54 -19.70
CA GLU A 171 15.04 -0.58 -20.63
C GLU A 171 14.03 -1.62 -20.08
N THR A 172 13.92 -1.74 -18.76
CA THR A 172 13.10 -2.76 -18.07
C THR A 172 12.11 -2.19 -17.06
N SER A 173 12.11 -0.88 -16.81
CA SER A 173 11.28 -0.27 -15.78
C SER A 173 10.92 1.19 -16.10
N GLU A 174 9.87 1.68 -15.46
CA GLU A 174 9.46 3.07 -15.54
C GLU A 174 9.25 3.57 -14.11
N THR A 175 9.70 4.78 -13.81
CA THR A 175 9.52 5.41 -12.49
C THR A 175 9.27 6.90 -12.63
N CYS A 176 8.64 7.52 -11.64
CA CYS A 176 8.34 8.95 -11.63
C CYS A 176 9.26 9.65 -10.61
N VAL A 177 10.07 10.61 -11.06
CA VAL A 177 11.10 11.26 -10.23
C VAL A 177 10.88 12.77 -10.18
N GLY A 178 11.10 13.36 -9.01
CA GLY A 178 11.02 14.79 -8.78
C GLY A 178 12.26 15.25 -8.03
N VAL A 179 12.85 16.35 -8.47
CA VAL A 179 14.05 16.92 -7.82
C VAL A 179 13.65 18.22 -7.12
N PRO A 180 13.48 18.22 -5.78
CA PRO A 180 13.13 19.42 -5.03
C PRO A 180 14.27 20.44 -5.08
N LYS A 181 13.92 21.72 -5.24
CA LYS A 181 14.90 22.82 -5.44
C LYS A 181 15.71 23.18 -4.19
N SER A 182 15.26 22.79 -3.00
CA SER A 182 15.94 23.12 -1.74
C SER A 182 15.59 22.15 -0.64
N VAL A 183 16.41 21.12 -0.47
CA VAL A 183 16.33 20.20 0.67
C VAL A 183 17.61 20.35 1.49
N SER A 184 17.46 20.63 2.79
CA SER A 184 18.60 20.94 3.66
C SER A 184 19.17 19.73 4.39
N ASN A 185 18.37 18.69 4.63
CA ASN A 185 18.75 17.46 5.31
C ASN A 185 17.77 16.32 5.00
N TRP A 186 18.12 15.10 5.38
CA TRP A 186 17.33 13.88 5.11
C TRP A 186 15.89 13.96 5.63
N GLY A 187 15.69 14.36 6.90
CA GLY A 187 14.36 14.41 7.51
C GLY A 187 13.45 15.42 6.81
N TYR A 188 13.99 16.59 6.46
CA TYR A 188 13.25 17.58 5.66
C TYR A 188 13.02 17.12 4.22
N GLY A 189 13.91 16.27 3.69
CA GLY A 189 13.75 15.66 2.37
C GLY A 189 12.58 14.70 2.31
N GLU A 190 12.48 13.81 3.30
CA GLU A 190 11.37 12.87 3.41
C GLU A 190 10.05 13.60 3.68
N GLU A 191 10.05 14.59 4.57
CA GLU A 191 8.87 15.43 4.84
C GLU A 191 8.39 16.15 3.56
N GLN A 192 9.31 16.69 2.75
CA GLN A 192 8.96 17.36 1.49
C GLN A 192 8.48 16.36 0.44
N CYS A 193 9.15 15.21 0.29
CA CYS A 193 8.69 14.14 -0.58
C CYS A 193 7.29 13.68 -0.20
N THR A 194 7.04 13.44 1.09
CA THR A 194 5.73 13.07 1.63
C THR A 194 4.68 14.15 1.38
N TYR A 195 5.04 15.44 1.48
CA TYR A 195 4.14 16.56 1.15
C TYR A 195 3.72 16.54 -0.33
N ASP A 196 4.68 16.25 -1.22
CA ASP A 196 4.44 16.04 -2.65
C ASP A 196 3.95 14.60 -2.95
N ALA A 197 3.63 13.84 -1.91
CA ALA A 197 3.17 12.44 -1.93
C ALA A 197 4.07 11.47 -2.73
N ALA A 198 5.35 11.75 -2.71
CA ALA A 198 6.41 10.81 -3.03
C ALA A 198 7.08 10.34 -1.73
N HIS A 199 8.12 9.54 -1.87
CA HIS A 199 9.08 9.23 -0.81
C HIS A 199 10.49 9.51 -1.35
N LEU A 200 11.50 9.59 -0.49
CA LEU A 200 12.89 9.62 -0.96
C LEU A 200 13.18 8.41 -1.87
N PRO A 201 13.99 8.61 -2.93
CA PRO A 201 14.19 7.58 -3.95
C PRO A 201 14.97 6.39 -3.40
N SER A 202 14.47 5.20 -3.72
CA SER A 202 15.17 3.92 -3.56
C SER A 202 15.84 3.54 -4.89
N ILE A 203 17.10 3.11 -4.84
CA ILE A 203 17.88 2.77 -6.04
C ILE A 203 18.01 1.25 -6.12
N HIS A 204 17.27 0.63 -7.04
CA HIS A 204 17.17 -0.83 -7.16
C HIS A 204 18.05 -1.44 -8.26
N ASP A 205 18.72 -0.61 -9.08
CA ASP A 205 19.62 -1.09 -10.15
C ASP A 205 20.74 -0.06 -10.43
N GLN A 206 21.91 -0.55 -10.85
CA GLN A 206 22.92 0.26 -11.51
C GLN A 206 22.63 0.25 -13.02
N ALA A 207 21.77 1.16 -13.47
CA ALA A 207 21.64 1.44 -14.89
C ALA A 207 22.94 2.13 -15.37
N VAL A 208 23.93 1.33 -15.78
CA VAL A 208 25.12 1.82 -16.49
C VAL A 208 24.73 1.99 -17.95
N SER A 209 24.52 3.23 -18.37
CA SER A 209 24.43 3.60 -19.79
C SER A 209 25.78 3.43 -20.49
#